data_AF-A0ABD0RCX1-F1
#
_entry.id   AF-A0ABD0RCX1-F1
#
_cell.length_a   1.000
_cell.length_b   1.000
_cell.length_c   1.000
_cell.angle_alpha   90.00
_cell.angle_beta   90.00
_cell.angle_gamma   90.00
#
_symmetry.space_group_name_H-M   'P 1'
#
loop_
_entity.id
_entity.type
_entity.pdbx_description
1 polymer ?
#
loop_
_entity_poly.entity_id
_entity_poly.type
_entity_poly.pdbx_seq_one_letter_code
_entity_poly.pdbx_strand_id
1 'polypeptide(L)' 'LIVGIIQAAELPAMDMGGTSDPYVKVYLLPDKKKKFETKVHRKTLNPVFNEQFTFK' A
#
# COMPACT_ATOMS: atom_id res chain seq x y z
N LEU A 1 7.81 -13.91 -9.18
CA LEU A 1 7.42 -12.54 -9.60
C LEU A 1 7.80 -11.56 -8.49
N ILE A 2 8.50 -10.48 -8.81
CA ILE A 2 8.85 -9.43 -7.84
C ILE A 2 7.93 -8.24 -8.11
N VAL A 3 7.28 -7.72 -7.07
CA VAL A 3 6.37 -6.57 -7.13
C VAL A 3 6.92 -5.50 -6.19
N GLY A 4 7.31 -4.36 -6.75
CA GLY A 4 7.76 -3.19 -5.99
C GLY A 4 6.63 -2.19 -5.80
N ILE A 5 6.43 -1.74 -4.56
CA ILE A 5 5.50 -0.68 -4.19
C ILE A 5 6.34 0.53 -3.81
N ILE A 6 6.34 1.54 -4.67
CA ILE A 6 7.22 2.72 -4.53
C ILE A 6 6.51 3.80 -3.71
N GLN A 7 5.44 4.36 -4.26
CA GLN A 7 4.69 5.44 -3.64
C GLN A 7 3.25 5.48 -4.18
N ALA A 8 2.38 6.17 -3.45
CA ALA A 8 1.10 6.65 -3.97
C ALA A 8 1.07 8.18 -3.84
N ALA A 9 0.31 8.82 -4.71
CA ALA A 9 0.16 10.27 -4.74
C ALA A 9 -1.33 10.64 -4.82
N GLU A 10 -1.66 11.80 -4.28
CA GLU A 10 -3.00 12.40 -4.35
C GLU A 10 -4.12 11.48 -3.84
N LEU A 11 -3.85 10.76 -2.75
CA LEU A 11 -4.87 9.91 -2.14
C LEU A 11 -6.03 10.75 -1.60
N PRO A 12 -7.27 10.27 -1.68
CA PRO A 12 -8.39 10.92 -1.04
C PRO A 12 -8.19 11.00 0.47
N ALA A 13 -8.50 12.16 1.05
CA ALA A 13 -8.58 12.33 2.49
C ALA A 13 -9.84 11.65 3.03
N MET A 14 -9.65 10.60 3.83
CA MET A 14 -10.74 9.84 4.44
C MET A 14 -10.89 10.11 5.94
N ASP A 15 -9.86 10.67 6.59
CA ASP A 15 -9.91 10.98 8.03
C ASP A 15 -10.39 12.42 8.29
N MET A 16 -10.94 12.65 9.49
CA MET A 16 -11.51 13.93 9.97
C MET A 16 -10.52 15.12 10.06
N GLY A 17 -9.33 15.02 9.45
CA GLY A 17 -8.31 16.07 9.40
C GLY A 17 -7.82 16.42 7.99
N GLY A 18 -8.48 15.93 6.93
CA GLY A 18 -8.00 16.13 5.56
C GLY A 18 -6.77 15.29 5.21
N THR A 19 -6.50 14.24 6.00
CA THR A 19 -5.41 13.29 5.78
C THR A 19 -5.96 11.86 5.69
N SER A 20 -5.08 10.89 5.41
CA SER A 20 -5.39 9.47 5.44
C SER A 20 -4.24 8.71 6.09
N ASP A 21 -4.51 7.50 6.58
CA ASP A 21 -3.50 6.54 7.04
C ASP A 21 -3.32 5.39 6.01
N PRO A 22 -2.73 5.64 4.82
CA PRO A 22 -2.71 4.66 3.73
C PRO A 22 -1.76 3.48 3.96
N TYR A 23 -2.16 2.34 3.42
CA TYR A 23 -1.38 1.10 3.31
C TYR A 23 -1.86 0.29 2.10
N VAL A 24 -0.98 -0.57 1.54
CA VAL A 24 -1.27 -1.34 0.34
C VAL A 24 -1.30 -2.83 0.66
N LYS A 25 -2.34 -3.54 0.20
CA LYS A 25 -2.40 -5.01 0.19
C LYS A 25 -2.20 -5.53 -1.23
N VAL A 26 -1.28 -6.47 -1.42
CA VAL A 26 -1.01 -7.11 -2.71
C VAL A 26 -1.29 -8.60 -2.62
N TYR A 27 -2.02 -9.10 -3.61
CA TYR A 27 -2.31 -10.52 -3.81
C TYR A 27 -2.35 -10.83 -5.30
N LEU A 28 -2.07 -12.07 -5.67
CA LEU A 28 -2.19 -12.53 -7.06
C LEU A 28 -3.51 -13.25 -7.27
N LEU A 29 -4.11 -13.08 -8.45
CA LEU A 29 -5.30 -13.83 -8.85
C LEU A 29 -4.87 -15.00 -9.76
N PRO A 30 -5.51 -16.17 -9.67
CA PRO A 30 -6.70 -16.48 -8.86
C PRO A 30 -6.43 -16.80 -7.38
N ASP A 31 -5.17 -17.01 -6.98
CA ASP A 31 -4.81 -17.50 -5.64
C ASP A 31 -4.71 -16.38 -4.58
N LYS A 32 -5.82 -16.08 -3.90
CA LYS A 32 -5.91 -15.08 -2.83
C LYS A 32 -5.24 -15.49 -1.50
N LYS A 33 -4.58 -16.65 -1.41
CA LYS A 33 -3.97 -17.14 -0.15
C LYS A 33 -2.73 -16.33 0.24
N LYS A 34 -1.88 -15.95 -0.72
CA LYS A 34 -0.68 -15.15 -0.47
C LYS A 34 -1.03 -13.66 -0.55
N LYS A 35 -1.08 -13.03 0.62
CA LYS A 35 -1.29 -11.58 0.77
C LYS A 35 -0.05 -10.97 1.39
N PHE A 36 0.40 -9.87 0.83
CA PHE A 36 1.43 -9.02 1.40
C PHE A 36 0.81 -7.66 1.73
N GLU A 37 1.24 -7.06 2.82
CA GLU A 37 0.74 -5.76 3.27
C GLU A 37 1.94 -4.86 3.57
N THR A 38 1.89 -3.60 3.15
CA THR A 38 2.91 -2.60 3.49
C THR A 38 2.71 -2.10 4.91
N LYS A 39 3.68 -1.33 5.40
CA LYS A 39 3.49 -0.51 6.60
C LYS A 39 2.38 0.52 6.37
N VAL A 40 1.71 0.86 7.47
CA VAL A 40 0.74 1.96 7.52
C VAL A 40 1.51 3.27 7.66
N HIS A 41 1.32 4.18 6.72
CA HIS A 41 1.83 5.55 6.82
C HIS A 41 0.73 6.42 7.40
N ARG A 42 1.02 7.15 8.48
CA ARG A 42 0.00 7.97 9.14
C ARG A 42 -0.06 9.40 8.60
N LYS A 43 -1.26 9.97 8.55
CA LYS A 43 -1.54 11.39 8.23
C LYS A 43 -0.87 11.86 6.93
N THR A 44 -0.94 11.06 5.87
CA THR A 44 -0.35 11.40 4.57
C THR A 44 -1.27 11.02 3.42
N LEU A 45 -1.36 11.91 2.42
CA LEU A 45 -2.01 11.63 1.14
C LEU A 45 -1.02 11.20 0.05
N ASN A 46 0.29 11.28 0.35
CA ASN A 46 1.38 10.96 -0.56
C ASN A 46 2.37 10.00 0.12
N PRO A 47 1.98 8.76 0.45
CA PRO A 47 2.86 7.81 1.12
C PRO A 47 3.96 7.30 0.18
N VAL A 48 5.19 7.21 0.71
CA VAL A 48 6.32 6.56 0.05
C VAL A 48 6.60 5.25 0.80
N PHE A 49 6.30 4.13 0.15
CA PHE A 49 6.45 2.79 0.74
C PHE A 49 7.86 2.23 0.52
N ASN A 50 8.36 2.27 -0.73
CA ASN A 50 9.62 1.64 -1.16
C ASN A 50 9.80 0.19 -0.67
N GLU A 51 8.72 -0.60 -0.71
CA GLU A 51 8.72 -2.01 -0.29
C GLU A 51 8.73 -2.94 -1.51
N GLN A 52 9.37 -4.10 -1.41
CA GLN A 52 9.39 -5.12 -2.46
C GLN A 52 8.89 -6.45 -1.93
N PHE A 53 7.94 -7.06 -2.65
CA PHE A 53 7.36 -8.36 -2.34
C PHE A 53 7.71 -9.37 -3.42
N THR A 54 8.10 -10.57 -3.00
CA THR A 54 8.40 -11.67 -3.92
C THR A 54 7.32 -12.73 -3.83
N PHE A 55 6.57 -12.90 -4.91
CA PHE A 55 5.65 -14.01 -5.09
C PHE A 55 6.42 -15.21 -5.67
N LYS A 56 6.63 -16.22 -4.83
CA LYS A 56 7.08 -17.57 -5.22
C LYS A 56 5.90 -18.43 -5.62
#